data_AF-A0A7S3NI49-F1
#
_entry.id   AF-A0A7S3NI49-F1
#
_cell.length_a   1.000
_cell.length_b   1.000
_cell.length_c   1.000
_cell.angle_alpha   90.00
_cell.angle_beta   90.00
_cell.angle_gamma   90.00
#
_symmetry.space_group_name_H-M   'P 1'
#
loop_
_entity.id
_entity.type
_entity.pdbx_description
1 polymer ?
#
loop_
_entity_poly.entity_id
_entity_poly.type
_entity_poly.pdbx_seq_one_letter_code
_entity_poly.pdbx_strand_id
1 'polypeptide(L)'
;MSFLTGLLNRGSNVNIEELVASACKSSDMLCTVSRDLSALEKANSTITDDDATITSHDNEERSIEKKQIEIKEWMEKIGKELTEIRIILVGDDEKDVDEERASKLANAALENNLLRSIASVVIYLPLESSKNAAHIFANLMNRKVEGDTFAAQIISEGGYALDALAKAYGENDQVALACGTMLKEAARHEIINIFILRAAFFWRFLTVHVHNKDFGIAADAFDLLRQLLTLHPHLAAKFLAENYAFFFFF
;
A
#
# COMPACT_ATOMS: atom_id res chain seq x y z
N MET A 1 1.26 3.64 29.70
CA MET A 1 1.14 2.55 30.69
C MET A 1 -0.27 1.94 30.81
N SER A 2 -1.38 2.67 30.62
CA SER A 2 -2.75 2.07 30.74
C SER A 2 -3.39 1.61 29.40
N PHE A 3 -3.01 2.21 28.27
CA PHE A 3 -3.57 1.84 26.96
C PHE A 3 -3.07 0.50 26.39
N LEU A 4 -1.83 0.12 26.68
CA LEU A 4 -1.21 -1.11 26.16
C LEU A 4 -1.74 -2.36 26.90
N THR A 5 -2.01 -2.26 28.20
CA THR A 5 -2.50 -3.37 29.02
C THR A 5 -3.92 -3.81 28.64
N GLY A 6 -4.74 -2.91 28.08
CA GLY A 6 -6.07 -3.22 27.57
C GLY A 6 -6.08 -3.97 26.23
N LEU A 7 -5.06 -3.76 25.38
CA LEU A 7 -4.85 -4.50 24.14
C LEU A 7 -4.22 -5.89 24.40
N LEU A 8 -3.34 -5.98 25.41
CA LEU A 8 -2.61 -7.20 25.78
C LEU A 8 -3.49 -8.37 26.22
N ASN A 9 -4.72 -8.13 26.68
CA ASN A 9 -5.67 -9.20 27.06
C ASN A 9 -6.71 -9.52 25.95
N ARG A 10 -6.73 -8.74 24.85
CA ARG A 10 -7.56 -9.04 23.67
C ARG A 10 -6.86 -9.97 22.69
N GLY A 11 -5.52 -9.93 22.65
CA GLY A 11 -4.72 -10.79 21.79
C GLY A 11 -5.20 -12.23 21.79
N SER A 12 -5.49 -12.83 22.94
CA SER A 12 -5.88 -14.25 23.07
C SER A 12 -7.24 -14.65 22.48
N ASN A 13 -8.13 -13.70 22.12
CA ASN A 13 -9.53 -14.00 21.76
C ASN A 13 -10.03 -13.29 20.49
N VAL A 14 -9.16 -12.62 19.74
CA VAL A 14 -9.52 -12.04 18.44
C VAL A 14 -9.61 -13.14 17.39
N ASN A 15 -10.80 -13.28 16.78
CA ASN A 15 -11.01 -14.14 15.64
C ASN A 15 -10.22 -13.57 14.44
N ILE A 16 -9.17 -14.28 14.02
CA ILE A 16 -8.24 -13.85 12.98
C ILE A 16 -8.93 -13.67 11.61
N GLU A 17 -9.93 -14.49 11.29
CA GLU A 17 -10.68 -14.39 10.03
C GLU A 17 -11.55 -13.14 10.02
N GLU A 18 -12.22 -12.87 11.15
CA GLU A 18 -13.04 -11.67 11.32
C GLU A 18 -12.18 -10.39 11.28
N LEU A 19 -10.99 -10.42 11.88
CA LEU A 19 -10.05 -9.30 11.85
C LEU A 19 -9.60 -8.98 10.43
N VAL A 20 -9.19 -9.99 9.66
CA VAL A 20 -8.77 -9.83 8.26
C VAL A 20 -9.94 -9.34 7.40
N ALA A 21 -11.11 -9.97 7.53
CA ALA A 21 -12.30 -9.57 6.78
C ALA A 21 -12.75 -8.14 7.11
N SER A 22 -12.69 -7.74 8.39
CA SER A 22 -12.96 -6.37 8.81
C SER A 22 -11.96 -5.39 8.20
N ALA A 23 -10.66 -5.71 8.21
CA ALA A 23 -9.63 -4.86 7.61
C ALA A 23 -9.85 -4.66 6.10
N CYS A 24 -10.13 -5.72 5.34
CA CYS A 24 -10.44 -5.61 3.91
C CYS A 24 -11.70 -4.76 3.67
N LYS A 25 -12.77 -4.99 4.44
CA LYS A 25 -14.00 -4.20 4.32
C LYS A 25 -13.78 -2.73 4.67
N SER A 26 -13.03 -2.44 5.73
CA SER A 26 -12.67 -1.07 6.11
C SER A 26 -11.92 -0.37 4.97
N SER A 27 -10.98 -1.08 4.33
CA SER A 27 -10.24 -0.55 3.19
C SER A 27 -11.12 -0.22 1.99
N ASP A 28 -12.04 -1.12 1.63
CA ASP A 28 -12.99 -0.89 0.51
C ASP A 28 -13.88 0.33 0.77
N MET A 29 -14.35 0.49 2.01
CA MET A 29 -15.14 1.64 2.43
C MET A 29 -14.32 2.93 2.32
N LEU A 30 -13.07 2.94 2.80
CA LEU A 30 -12.18 4.10 2.67
C LEU A 30 -11.99 4.49 1.19
N CYS A 31 -11.63 3.53 0.33
CA CYS A 31 -11.46 3.80 -1.10
C CYS A 31 -12.74 4.35 -1.76
N THR A 32 -13.91 3.88 -1.33
CA THR A 32 -15.20 4.37 -1.83
C THR A 32 -15.45 5.81 -1.41
N VAL A 33 -15.32 6.12 -0.12
CA VAL A 33 -15.53 7.49 0.39
C VAL A 33 -14.51 8.46 -0.22
N SER A 34 -13.25 8.06 -0.35
CA SER A 34 -12.20 8.88 -0.97
C SER A 34 -12.47 9.17 -2.45
N ARG A 35 -12.94 8.17 -3.21
CA ARG A 35 -13.31 8.36 -4.62
C ARG A 35 -14.46 9.33 -4.77
N ASP A 36 -15.48 9.19 -3.92
CA ASP A 36 -16.62 10.09 -3.96
C ASP A 36 -16.23 11.52 -3.56
N LEU A 37 -15.35 11.68 -2.57
CA LEU A 37 -14.81 12.99 -2.18
C LEU A 37 -14.09 13.64 -3.37
N SER A 38 -13.19 12.92 -4.04
CA SER A 38 -12.51 13.43 -5.23
C SER A 38 -13.45 13.75 -6.40
N ALA A 39 -14.58 13.05 -6.53
CA ALA A 39 -15.59 13.36 -7.53
C ALA A 39 -16.35 14.66 -7.20
N LEU A 40 -16.68 14.87 -5.92
CA LEU A 40 -17.31 16.10 -5.45
C LEU A 40 -16.40 17.31 -5.58
N GLU A 41 -15.12 17.19 -5.21
CA GLU A 41 -14.14 18.27 -5.35
C GLU A 41 -13.97 18.72 -6.80
N LYS A 42 -13.95 17.76 -7.76
CA LYS A 42 -13.90 18.08 -9.18
C LYS A 42 -15.17 18.77 -9.68
N ALA A 43 -16.35 18.29 -9.26
CA ALA A 43 -17.61 18.93 -9.62
C ALA A 43 -17.66 20.38 -9.12
N ASN A 44 -17.25 20.63 -7.87
CA ASN A 44 -17.22 21.97 -7.30
C ASN A 44 -16.26 22.92 -8.06
N SER A 45 -15.08 22.43 -8.46
CA SER A 45 -14.12 23.22 -9.26
C SER A 45 -14.61 23.61 -10.66
N THR A 46 -15.67 22.98 -11.17
CA THR A 46 -16.24 23.27 -12.51
C THR A 46 -17.35 24.33 -12.45
N ILE A 47 -17.88 24.63 -11.25
CA ILE A 47 -19.05 25.52 -11.04
C ILE A 47 -18.61 26.98 -10.84
N THR A 48 -17.33 27.27 -10.61
CA THR A 48 -16.84 28.62 -10.27
C THR A 48 -16.89 29.65 -11.40
N ASP A 49 -17.26 29.27 -12.62
CA ASP A 49 -17.23 30.17 -13.80
C ASP A 49 -18.59 30.78 -14.19
N ASP A 50 -19.72 30.36 -13.63
CA ASP A 50 -21.04 30.93 -13.93
C ASP A 50 -21.87 31.24 -12.66
N ASP A 51 -22.28 32.50 -12.55
CA ASP A 51 -23.05 33.12 -11.47
C ASP A 51 -24.39 32.41 -11.19
N ALA A 52 -24.53 31.72 -10.04
CA ALA A 52 -25.71 31.77 -9.15
C ALA A 52 -25.64 30.78 -7.95
N THR A 53 -26.00 31.29 -6.76
CA THR A 53 -26.62 30.60 -5.60
C THR A 53 -25.73 30.24 -4.39
N ILE A 54 -25.56 31.22 -3.48
CA ILE A 54 -24.92 31.13 -2.16
C ILE A 54 -25.42 29.92 -1.31
N THR A 55 -26.68 29.51 -1.45
CA THR A 55 -27.28 28.40 -0.68
C THR A 55 -26.90 27.00 -1.18
N SER A 56 -26.44 26.87 -2.43
CA SER A 56 -25.99 25.58 -2.98
C SER A 56 -24.55 25.25 -2.55
N HIS A 57 -23.70 26.27 -2.51
CA HIS A 57 -22.31 26.20 -2.07
C HIS A 57 -22.19 25.76 -0.60
N ASP A 58 -23.01 26.33 0.30
CA ASP A 58 -23.02 25.97 1.73
C ASP A 58 -23.38 24.49 1.99
N ASN A 59 -24.20 23.88 1.13
CA ASN A 59 -24.59 22.48 1.26
C ASN A 59 -23.51 21.53 0.71
N GLU A 60 -22.83 21.91 -0.36
CA GLU A 60 -21.72 21.14 -0.95
C GLU A 60 -20.48 21.16 -0.06
N GLU A 61 -20.11 22.31 0.50
CA GLU A 61 -19.01 22.40 1.47
C GLU A 61 -19.26 21.51 2.70
N ARG A 62 -20.47 21.53 3.25
CA ARG A 62 -20.85 20.65 4.37
C ARG A 62 -20.77 19.16 4.02
N SER A 63 -21.09 18.78 2.77
CA SER A 63 -20.96 17.41 2.29
C SER A 63 -19.48 16.97 2.18
N ILE A 64 -18.62 17.86 1.68
CA ILE A 64 -17.17 17.65 1.61
C ILE A 64 -16.58 17.47 3.01
N GLU A 65 -16.88 18.36 3.94
CA GLU A 65 -16.41 18.27 5.33
C GLU A 65 -16.83 16.95 5.99
N LYS A 66 -18.09 16.53 5.79
CA LYS A 66 -18.59 15.25 6.31
C LYS A 66 -17.76 14.07 5.79
N LYS A 67 -17.46 14.03 4.49
CA LYS A 67 -16.66 12.95 3.90
C LYS A 67 -15.21 12.97 4.38
N GLN A 68 -14.63 14.15 4.60
CA GLN A 68 -13.30 14.26 5.19
C GLN A 68 -13.26 13.70 6.63
N ILE A 69 -14.32 13.88 7.41
CA ILE A 69 -14.46 13.27 8.74
C ILE A 69 -14.55 11.75 8.62
N GLU A 70 -15.43 11.23 7.73
CA GLU A 70 -15.58 9.79 7.51
C GLU A 70 -14.25 9.14 7.07
N ILE A 71 -13.47 9.79 6.20
CA ILE A 71 -12.13 9.33 5.81
C ILE A 71 -11.20 9.20 7.02
N LYS A 72 -11.17 10.21 7.90
CA LYS A 72 -10.34 10.17 9.11
C LYS A 72 -10.74 9.03 10.04
N GLU A 73 -12.04 8.79 10.21
CA GLU A 73 -12.55 7.68 11.02
C GLU A 73 -12.12 6.31 10.46
N TRP A 74 -12.22 6.13 9.14
CA TRP A 74 -11.77 4.92 8.47
C TRP A 74 -10.26 4.73 8.55
N MET A 75 -9.47 5.81 8.38
CA MET A 75 -8.02 5.77 8.55
C MET A 75 -7.63 5.32 9.97
N GLU A 76 -8.29 5.84 11.00
CA GLU A 76 -8.03 5.45 12.39
C GLU A 76 -8.40 3.99 12.63
N LYS A 77 -9.55 3.54 12.10
CA LYS A 77 -10.01 2.16 12.21
C LYS A 77 -9.01 1.19 11.56
N ILE A 78 -8.63 1.44 10.31
CA ILE A 78 -7.65 0.62 9.58
C ILE A 78 -6.31 0.62 10.30
N GLY A 79 -5.86 1.77 10.82
CA GLY A 79 -4.61 1.84 11.59
C GLY A 79 -4.60 0.92 12.82
N LYS A 80 -5.72 0.80 13.53
CA LYS A 80 -5.88 -0.13 14.65
C LYS A 80 -5.87 -1.59 14.17
N GLU A 81 -6.64 -1.90 13.14
CA GLU A 81 -6.72 -3.26 12.55
C GLU A 81 -5.34 -3.73 12.06
N LEU A 82 -4.60 -2.88 11.33
CA LEU A 82 -3.24 -3.19 10.88
C LEU A 82 -2.26 -3.34 12.05
N THR A 83 -2.41 -2.58 13.13
CA THR A 83 -1.56 -2.75 14.31
C THR A 83 -1.78 -4.14 14.93
N GLU A 84 -3.03 -4.56 15.07
CA GLU A 84 -3.38 -5.89 15.60
C GLU A 84 -2.87 -7.01 14.69
N ILE A 85 -3.06 -6.89 13.37
CA ILE A 85 -2.55 -7.86 12.38
C ILE A 85 -1.01 -7.94 12.44
N ARG A 86 -0.31 -6.80 12.51
CA ARG A 86 1.16 -6.76 12.59
C ARG A 86 1.67 -7.46 13.84
N ILE A 87 1.07 -7.20 15.00
CA ILE A 87 1.48 -7.83 16.26
C ILE A 87 1.37 -9.35 16.15
N ILE A 88 0.32 -9.88 15.52
CA ILE A 88 0.15 -11.33 15.34
C ILE A 88 1.17 -11.91 14.34
N LEU A 89 1.48 -11.22 13.24
CA LEU A 89 2.34 -11.75 12.17
C LEU A 89 3.85 -11.57 12.41
N VAL A 90 4.21 -10.46 13.04
CA VAL A 90 5.60 -9.98 13.15
C VAL A 90 6.07 -9.92 14.60
N GLY A 91 5.13 -9.78 15.54
CA GLY A 91 5.43 -9.64 16.96
C GLY A 91 5.58 -8.18 17.40
N ASP A 92 6.03 -8.04 18.64
CA ASP A 92 6.50 -6.80 19.26
C ASP A 92 7.78 -7.08 20.06
N ASP A 93 8.40 -6.05 20.63
CA ASP A 93 9.67 -6.19 21.37
C ASP A 93 9.51 -7.00 22.68
N GLU A 94 8.29 -7.37 23.08
CA GLU A 94 7.99 -7.98 24.38
C GLU A 94 7.61 -9.46 24.28
N LYS A 95 7.14 -9.95 23.13
CA LYS A 95 6.62 -11.32 22.98
C LYS A 95 7.07 -12.02 21.71
N ASP A 96 7.47 -13.28 21.88
CA ASP A 96 7.69 -14.22 20.78
C ASP A 96 6.39 -14.45 19.99
N VAL A 97 6.54 -14.57 18.67
CA VAL A 97 5.43 -14.83 17.75
C VAL A 97 4.95 -16.28 17.90
N ASP A 98 3.64 -16.45 18.14
CA ASP A 98 2.98 -17.74 18.01
C ASP A 98 2.89 -18.09 16.52
N GLU A 99 3.81 -18.94 16.04
CA GLU A 99 3.92 -19.27 14.61
C GLU A 99 2.70 -20.00 14.06
N GLU A 100 2.00 -20.81 14.87
CA GLU A 100 0.76 -21.47 14.43
C GLU A 100 -0.31 -20.43 14.14
N ARG A 101 -0.47 -19.49 15.07
CA ARG A 101 -1.43 -18.39 14.92
C ARG A 101 -1.06 -17.45 13.77
N ALA A 102 0.22 -17.09 13.66
CA ALA A 102 0.72 -16.23 12.60
C ALA A 102 0.51 -16.88 11.22
N SER A 103 0.72 -18.19 11.12
CA SER A 103 0.47 -18.95 9.89
C SER A 103 -1.01 -19.01 9.51
N LYS A 104 -1.91 -19.24 10.47
CA LYS A 104 -3.36 -19.18 10.20
C LYS A 104 -3.80 -17.80 9.75
N LEU A 105 -3.32 -16.73 10.40
CA LEU A 105 -3.67 -15.37 10.01
C LEU A 105 -3.13 -15.04 8.61
N ALA A 106 -1.90 -15.45 8.29
CA ALA A 106 -1.32 -15.20 6.99
C ALA A 106 -2.10 -15.89 5.85
N ASN A 107 -2.53 -17.14 6.05
CA ASN A 107 -3.36 -17.83 5.07
C ASN A 107 -4.68 -17.09 4.86
N ALA A 108 -5.38 -16.73 5.96
CA ALA A 108 -6.60 -15.94 5.89
C ALA A 108 -6.37 -14.58 5.18
N ALA A 109 -5.25 -13.90 5.46
CA ALA A 109 -4.88 -12.64 4.83
C ALA A 109 -4.66 -12.76 3.32
N LEU A 110 -4.01 -13.82 2.86
CA LEU A 110 -3.79 -14.07 1.43
C LEU A 110 -5.10 -14.44 0.73
N GLU A 111 -5.89 -15.35 1.31
CA GLU A 111 -7.20 -15.77 0.77
C GLU A 111 -8.19 -14.60 0.65
N ASN A 112 -8.14 -13.65 1.59
CA ASN A 112 -9.00 -12.46 1.58
C ASN A 112 -8.38 -11.25 0.86
N ASN A 113 -7.30 -11.44 0.08
CA ASN A 113 -6.66 -10.38 -0.70
C ASN A 113 -6.16 -9.17 0.14
N LEU A 114 -5.78 -9.36 1.40
CA LEU A 114 -5.33 -8.27 2.27
C LEU A 114 -4.16 -7.47 1.66
N LEU A 115 -3.27 -8.14 0.92
CA LEU A 115 -2.19 -7.50 0.17
C LEU A 115 -2.68 -6.42 -0.81
N ARG A 116 -3.76 -6.71 -1.55
CA ARG A 116 -4.39 -5.74 -2.47
C ARG A 116 -5.08 -4.62 -1.68
N SER A 117 -5.77 -4.98 -0.60
CA SER A 117 -6.44 -4.01 0.28
C SER A 117 -5.44 -3.01 0.84
N ILE A 118 -4.29 -3.47 1.34
CA ILE A 118 -3.20 -2.61 1.82
C ILE A 118 -2.70 -1.68 0.72
N ALA A 119 -2.40 -2.21 -0.47
CA ALA A 119 -1.92 -1.41 -1.59
C ALA A 119 -2.91 -0.31 -2.00
N SER A 120 -4.21 -0.59 -1.92
CA SER A 120 -5.28 0.36 -2.30
C SER A 120 -5.46 1.53 -1.32
N VAL A 121 -5.10 1.34 -0.04
CA VAL A 121 -5.31 2.36 1.00
C VAL A 121 -4.05 3.03 1.51
N VAL A 122 -2.86 2.50 1.22
CA VAL A 122 -1.61 3.01 1.82
C VAL A 122 -1.40 4.50 1.58
N ILE A 123 -1.86 5.04 0.44
CA ILE A 123 -1.76 6.47 0.13
C ILE A 123 -2.46 7.37 1.15
N TYR A 124 -3.49 6.85 1.83
CA TYR A 124 -4.27 7.56 2.84
C TYR A 124 -3.75 7.34 4.26
N LEU A 125 -2.89 6.35 4.50
CA LEU A 125 -2.52 5.96 5.85
C LEU A 125 -1.55 6.97 6.49
N PRO A 126 -1.70 7.26 7.80
CA PRO A 126 -0.67 7.98 8.55
C PRO A 126 0.65 7.21 8.57
N LEU A 127 1.76 7.93 8.77
CA LEU A 127 3.14 7.39 8.75
C LEU A 127 3.32 6.10 9.58
N GLU A 128 2.80 6.04 10.81
CA GLU A 128 2.96 4.85 11.64
C GLU A 128 2.12 3.66 11.14
N SER A 129 0.92 3.93 10.59
CA SER A 129 0.07 2.88 10.02
C SER A 129 0.63 2.35 8.70
N SER A 130 1.27 3.19 7.88
CA SER A 130 1.92 2.76 6.64
C SER A 130 3.16 1.91 6.90
N LYS A 131 3.91 2.17 7.98
CA LYS A 131 4.99 1.27 8.45
C LYS A 131 4.45 -0.11 8.83
N ASN A 132 3.37 -0.15 9.63
CA ASN A 132 2.72 -1.43 9.97
C ASN A 132 2.26 -2.17 8.70
N ALA A 133 1.67 -1.45 7.74
CA ALA A 133 1.28 -2.01 6.45
C ALA A 133 2.46 -2.62 5.69
N ALA A 134 3.60 -1.93 5.63
CA ALA A 134 4.81 -2.44 4.99
C ALA A 134 5.36 -3.70 5.67
N HIS A 135 5.35 -3.76 7.00
CA HIS A 135 5.76 -4.96 7.74
C HIS A 135 4.85 -6.16 7.46
N ILE A 136 3.53 -5.95 7.46
CA ILE A 136 2.56 -6.99 7.12
C ILE A 136 2.77 -7.47 5.69
N PHE A 137 2.85 -6.54 4.75
CA PHE A 137 3.04 -6.85 3.34
C PHE A 137 4.33 -7.65 3.11
N ALA A 138 5.44 -7.21 3.70
CA ALA A 138 6.72 -7.91 3.64
C ALA A 138 6.63 -9.33 4.22
N ASN A 139 5.98 -9.50 5.38
CA ASN A 139 5.80 -10.81 6.00
C ASN A 139 5.02 -11.76 5.07
N LEU A 140 3.88 -11.29 4.54
CA LEU A 140 3.04 -12.07 3.63
C LEU A 140 3.74 -12.41 2.31
N MET A 141 4.52 -11.49 1.74
CA MET A 141 5.29 -11.72 0.51
C MET A 141 6.43 -12.73 0.67
N ASN A 142 6.96 -12.91 1.88
CA ASN A 142 8.06 -13.83 2.18
C ASN A 142 7.58 -15.19 2.75
N ARG A 143 6.28 -15.35 3.01
CA ARG A 143 5.75 -16.60 3.57
C ARG A 143 5.76 -17.71 2.53
N LYS A 144 6.47 -18.78 2.86
CA LYS A 144 6.47 -20.03 2.11
C LYS A 144 5.20 -20.81 2.40
N VAL A 145 4.14 -20.51 1.67
CA VAL A 145 3.01 -21.44 1.54
C VAL A 145 3.42 -22.51 0.52
N GLU A 146 2.87 -23.72 0.59
CA GLU A 146 3.11 -24.75 -0.43
C GLU A 146 2.75 -24.17 -1.83
N GLY A 147 3.79 -23.82 -2.60
CA GLY A 147 3.68 -22.99 -3.81
C GLY A 147 4.18 -21.57 -3.55
N ASP A 148 5.49 -21.36 -3.77
CA ASP A 148 6.31 -20.16 -3.51
C ASP A 148 5.84 -18.87 -4.24
N THR A 149 4.68 -18.91 -4.90
CA THR A 149 4.20 -17.86 -5.81
C THR A 149 2.81 -17.32 -5.49
N PHE A 150 2.09 -17.83 -4.47
CA PHE A 150 0.67 -17.42 -4.25
C PHE A 150 0.52 -15.92 -3.97
N ALA A 151 1.29 -15.37 -3.03
CA ALA A 151 1.30 -13.92 -2.75
C ALA A 151 1.70 -13.09 -3.99
N ALA A 152 2.67 -13.59 -4.76
CA ALA A 152 3.12 -12.95 -5.99
C ALA A 152 2.05 -12.94 -7.09
N GLN A 153 1.28 -14.03 -7.22
CA GLN A 153 0.15 -14.15 -8.13
C GLN A 153 -0.96 -13.17 -7.75
N ILE A 154 -1.33 -13.11 -6.46
CA ILE A 154 -2.34 -12.16 -5.95
C ILE A 154 -1.96 -10.72 -6.31
N ILE A 155 -0.71 -10.30 -6.10
CA ILE A 155 -0.30 -8.91 -6.35
C ILE A 155 -0.15 -8.60 -7.85
N SER A 156 0.36 -9.55 -8.64
CA SER A 156 0.57 -9.35 -10.07
C SER A 156 -0.69 -9.47 -10.92
N GLU A 157 -1.71 -10.19 -10.43
CA GLU A 157 -2.97 -10.34 -11.15
C GLU A 157 -3.67 -8.98 -11.32
N GLY A 158 -3.81 -8.55 -12.57
CA GLY A 158 -4.43 -7.28 -12.96
C GLY A 158 -3.56 -6.03 -12.74
N GLY A 159 -2.37 -6.14 -12.14
CA GLY A 159 -1.41 -5.03 -12.01
C GLY A 159 -1.78 -3.89 -11.05
N TYR A 160 -3.08 -3.73 -10.75
CA TYR A 160 -3.63 -2.61 -9.99
C TYR A 160 -2.95 -2.35 -8.65
N ALA A 161 -2.58 -3.41 -7.91
CA ALA A 161 -1.94 -3.25 -6.61
C ALA A 161 -0.53 -2.63 -6.73
N LEU A 162 0.25 -3.06 -7.72
CA LEU A 162 1.59 -2.50 -7.97
C LEU A 162 1.49 -1.06 -8.48
N ASP A 163 0.52 -0.77 -9.34
CA ASP A 163 0.24 0.60 -9.79
C ASP A 163 -0.16 1.53 -8.63
N ALA A 164 -1.01 1.04 -7.71
CA ALA A 164 -1.42 1.79 -6.52
C ALA A 164 -0.23 2.09 -5.61
N LEU A 165 0.66 1.12 -5.38
CA LEU A 165 1.90 1.32 -4.62
C LEU A 165 2.83 2.34 -5.29
N ALA A 166 3.05 2.23 -6.60
CA ALA A 166 3.88 3.16 -7.35
C ALA A 166 3.30 4.58 -7.38
N LYS A 167 1.97 4.69 -7.48
CA LYS A 167 1.26 5.97 -7.37
C LYS A 167 1.45 6.60 -5.99
N ALA A 168 1.20 5.84 -4.92
CA ALA A 168 1.39 6.31 -3.54
C ALA A 168 2.83 6.76 -3.28
N TYR A 169 3.81 6.03 -3.83
CA TYR A 169 5.23 6.38 -3.76
C TYR A 169 5.52 7.79 -4.30
N GLY A 170 4.91 8.14 -5.42
CA GLY A 170 5.16 9.41 -6.12
C GLY A 170 4.29 10.58 -5.69
N GLU A 171 3.17 10.34 -5.03
CA GLU A 171 2.18 11.37 -4.68
C GLU A 171 2.17 11.73 -3.20
N ASN A 172 2.70 10.87 -2.32
CA ASN A 172 2.71 11.11 -0.88
C ASN A 172 4.07 10.72 -0.26
N ASP A 173 4.93 11.73 -0.05
CA ASP A 173 6.26 11.60 0.55
C ASP A 173 6.21 10.89 1.93
N GLN A 174 5.13 11.04 2.71
CA GLN A 174 5.01 10.42 4.04
C GLN A 174 4.94 8.89 3.98
N VAL A 175 4.46 8.32 2.88
CA VAL A 175 4.30 6.86 2.71
C VAL A 175 5.25 6.29 1.66
N ALA A 176 6.06 7.13 1.01
CA ALA A 176 6.96 6.73 -0.07
C ALA A 176 7.89 5.59 0.36
N LEU A 177 8.57 5.71 1.50
CA LEU A 177 9.49 4.67 2.00
C LEU A 177 8.79 3.35 2.37
N ALA A 178 7.55 3.42 2.86
CA ALA A 178 6.73 2.23 3.11
C ALA A 178 6.37 1.55 1.78
N CYS A 179 5.99 2.32 0.76
CA CYS A 179 5.73 1.82 -0.60
C CYS A 179 6.99 1.23 -1.23
N GLY A 180 8.15 1.88 -1.08
CA GLY A 180 9.44 1.38 -1.56
C GLY A 180 9.81 0.04 -0.95
N THR A 181 9.60 -0.10 0.36
CA THR A 181 9.77 -1.39 1.06
C THR A 181 8.86 -2.46 0.44
N MET A 182 7.56 -2.19 0.30
CA MET A 182 6.62 -3.16 -0.27
C MET A 182 6.97 -3.55 -1.72
N LEU A 183 7.31 -2.56 -2.56
CA LEU A 183 7.73 -2.79 -3.95
C LEU A 183 9.02 -3.63 -4.03
N LYS A 184 10.01 -3.36 -3.18
CA LYS A 184 11.26 -4.13 -3.12
C LYS A 184 11.03 -5.56 -2.67
N GLU A 185 10.19 -5.79 -1.67
CA GLU A 185 9.84 -7.15 -1.23
C GLU A 185 9.11 -7.90 -2.35
N ALA A 186 8.17 -7.24 -3.02
CA ALA A 186 7.43 -7.80 -4.14
C ALA A 186 8.35 -8.14 -5.33
N ALA A 187 9.29 -7.25 -5.67
CA ALA A 187 10.24 -7.40 -6.78
C ALA A 187 11.26 -8.53 -6.59
N ARG A 188 11.30 -9.19 -5.42
CA ARG A 188 12.09 -10.42 -5.23
C ARG A 188 11.54 -11.57 -6.07
N HIS A 189 10.22 -11.61 -6.24
CA HIS A 189 9.55 -12.60 -7.08
C HIS A 189 9.75 -12.27 -8.55
N GLU A 190 10.27 -13.22 -9.32
CA GLU A 190 10.63 -13.02 -10.73
C GLU A 190 9.45 -12.51 -11.56
N ILE A 191 8.24 -13.05 -11.34
CA ILE A 191 7.01 -12.64 -12.03
C ILE A 191 6.63 -11.17 -11.78
N ILE A 192 6.87 -10.66 -10.57
CA ILE A 192 6.61 -9.26 -10.24
C ILE A 192 7.73 -8.37 -10.76
N ASN A 193 8.99 -8.83 -10.70
CA ASN A 193 10.12 -8.07 -11.22
C ASN A 193 9.94 -7.77 -12.72
N ILE A 194 9.62 -8.79 -13.53
CA ILE A 194 9.35 -8.59 -14.96
C ILE A 194 8.10 -7.75 -15.21
N PHE A 195 7.08 -7.84 -14.35
CA PHE A 195 5.91 -6.99 -14.43
C PHE A 195 6.29 -5.52 -14.24
N ILE A 196 7.03 -5.21 -13.18
CA ILE A 196 7.48 -3.85 -12.86
C ILE A 196 8.36 -3.31 -13.99
N LEU A 197 9.36 -4.05 -14.45
CA LEU A 197 10.24 -3.62 -15.56
C LEU A 197 9.46 -3.20 -16.82
N ARG A 198 8.32 -3.85 -17.08
CA ARG A 198 7.47 -3.56 -18.24
C ARG A 198 6.40 -2.50 -17.98
N ALA A 199 6.17 -2.13 -16.73
CA ALA A 199 5.13 -1.18 -16.36
C ALA A 199 5.54 0.25 -16.70
N ALA A 200 4.57 1.09 -17.07
CA ALA A 200 4.83 2.49 -17.40
C ALA A 200 5.44 3.28 -16.22
N PHE A 201 5.08 2.92 -14.97
CA PHE A 201 5.60 3.60 -13.79
C PHE A 201 7.08 3.32 -13.52
N PHE A 202 7.68 2.26 -14.09
CA PHE A 202 9.12 2.00 -13.95
C PHE A 202 9.96 3.21 -14.37
N TRP A 203 9.56 3.84 -15.48
CA TRP A 203 10.25 5.00 -16.01
C TRP A 203 10.22 6.20 -15.06
N ARG A 204 9.20 6.31 -14.20
CA ARG A 204 9.15 7.36 -13.17
C ARG A 204 10.21 7.15 -12.09
N PHE A 205 10.55 5.90 -11.77
CA PHE A 205 11.68 5.64 -10.88
C PHE A 205 12.98 6.15 -11.49
N LEU A 206 13.22 5.88 -12.77
CA LEU A 206 14.42 6.32 -13.49
C LEU A 206 14.51 7.84 -13.72
N THR A 207 13.39 8.50 -14.00
CA THR A 207 13.37 9.91 -14.46
C THR A 207 12.95 10.92 -13.41
N VAL A 208 12.16 10.52 -12.41
CA VAL A 208 11.57 11.44 -11.42
C VAL A 208 12.05 11.09 -10.01
N HIS A 209 11.85 9.85 -9.57
CA HIS A 209 12.03 9.50 -8.16
C HIS A 209 13.50 9.52 -7.71
N VAL A 210 14.44 9.07 -8.54
CA VAL A 210 15.90 9.20 -8.24
C VAL A 210 16.38 10.65 -8.13
N HIS A 211 15.62 11.60 -8.65
CA HIS A 211 15.91 13.03 -8.58
C HIS A 211 15.02 13.76 -7.55
N ASN A 212 14.36 13.02 -6.64
CA ASN A 212 13.55 13.62 -5.59
C ASN A 212 14.43 14.53 -4.69
N LYS A 213 13.86 15.66 -4.26
CA LYS A 213 14.49 16.60 -3.32
C LYS A 213 14.78 15.96 -1.96
N ASP A 214 13.97 14.98 -1.56
CA ASP A 214 14.21 14.18 -0.36
C ASP A 214 15.23 13.09 -0.68
N PHE A 215 16.40 13.19 -0.07
CA PHE A 215 17.49 12.24 -0.26
C PHE A 215 17.11 10.81 0.12
N GLY A 216 16.28 10.62 1.15
CA GLY A 216 15.82 9.31 1.58
C GLY A 216 14.97 8.63 0.50
N ILE A 217 14.03 9.38 -0.09
CA ILE A 217 13.20 8.88 -1.20
C ILE A 217 14.05 8.64 -2.45
N ALA A 218 14.97 9.56 -2.79
CA ALA A 218 15.84 9.40 -3.95
C ALA A 218 16.75 8.16 -3.84
N ALA A 219 17.37 7.95 -2.67
CA ALA A 219 18.20 6.78 -2.40
C ALA A 219 17.40 5.47 -2.43
N ASP A 220 16.20 5.46 -1.85
CA ASP A 220 15.30 4.31 -1.87
C ASP A 220 14.84 3.96 -3.29
N ALA A 221 14.52 4.96 -4.11
CA ALA A 221 14.18 4.79 -5.53
C ALA A 221 15.35 4.19 -6.31
N PHE A 222 16.57 4.67 -6.06
CA PHE A 222 17.78 4.13 -6.66
C PHE A 222 18.01 2.67 -6.26
N ASP A 223 17.79 2.33 -4.99
CA ASP A 223 17.90 0.95 -4.50
C ASP A 223 16.88 0.02 -5.16
N LEU A 224 15.63 0.47 -5.34
CA LEU A 224 14.63 -0.30 -6.07
C LEU A 224 15.02 -0.50 -7.54
N LEU A 225 15.48 0.54 -8.24
CA LEU A 225 15.98 0.41 -9.63
C LEU A 225 17.16 -0.56 -9.72
N ARG A 226 18.14 -0.42 -8.82
CA ARG A 226 19.28 -1.33 -8.74
C ARG A 226 18.79 -2.75 -8.55
N GLN A 227 17.87 -2.99 -7.62
CA GLN A 227 17.33 -4.33 -7.38
C GLN A 227 16.61 -4.89 -8.62
N LEU A 228 15.74 -4.11 -9.27
CA LEU A 228 15.02 -4.53 -10.48
C LEU A 228 15.99 -4.91 -11.61
N LEU A 229 17.08 -4.15 -11.79
CA LEU A 229 18.04 -4.35 -12.86
C LEU A 229 19.16 -5.37 -12.55
N THR A 230 19.30 -5.81 -11.30
CA THR A 230 20.42 -6.70 -10.90
C THR A 230 19.99 -8.00 -10.24
N LEU A 231 18.77 -8.10 -9.71
CA LEU A 231 18.34 -9.29 -8.99
C LEU A 231 18.10 -10.49 -9.90
N HIS A 232 17.51 -10.25 -11.09
CA HIS A 232 17.24 -11.28 -12.10
C HIS A 232 17.95 -10.90 -13.42
N PRO A 233 19.25 -11.22 -13.57
CA PRO A 233 20.08 -10.70 -14.66
C PRO A 233 19.55 -11.01 -16.06
N HIS A 234 18.90 -12.16 -16.27
CA HIS A 234 18.32 -12.53 -17.56
C HIS A 234 17.12 -11.65 -17.94
N LEU A 235 16.27 -11.30 -16.96
CA LEU A 235 15.16 -10.37 -17.17
C LEU A 235 15.67 -8.97 -17.50
N ALA A 236 16.65 -8.49 -16.71
CA ALA A 236 17.26 -7.18 -16.92
C ALA A 236 17.96 -7.09 -18.28
N ALA A 237 18.74 -8.10 -18.66
CA ALA A 237 19.40 -8.14 -19.97
C ALA A 237 18.39 -8.09 -21.11
N LYS A 238 17.30 -8.86 -21.01
CA LYS A 238 16.22 -8.84 -22.02
C LYS A 238 15.54 -7.47 -22.09
N PHE A 239 15.16 -6.91 -20.94
CA PHE A 239 14.53 -5.60 -20.85
C PHE A 239 15.42 -4.49 -21.45
N LEU A 240 16.71 -4.47 -21.09
CA LEU A 240 17.67 -3.48 -21.58
C LEU A 240 17.93 -3.64 -23.08
N ALA A 241 17.96 -4.87 -23.60
CA ALA A 241 18.09 -5.10 -25.04
C ALA A 241 16.87 -4.57 -25.81
N GLU A 242 15.66 -4.79 -25.28
CA GLU A 242 14.40 -4.31 -25.88
C GLU A 242 14.23 -2.79 -25.79
N ASN A 243 14.83 -2.14 -24.78
CA ASN A 243 14.62 -0.71 -24.47
C ASN A 243 15.91 0.13 -24.53
N TYR A 244 16.97 -0.35 -25.19
CA TYR A 244 18.31 0.25 -25.14
C TYR A 244 18.33 1.75 -25.42
N ALA A 245 17.67 2.16 -26.51
CA ALA A 245 17.63 3.56 -26.93
C ALA A 245 16.98 4.45 -25.86
N PHE A 246 15.84 4.03 -25.33
CA PHE A 246 15.10 4.81 -24.35
C PHE A 246 15.76 4.80 -22.97
N PHE A 247 16.44 3.72 -22.59
CA PHE A 247 17.08 3.61 -21.28
C PHE A 247 18.38 4.42 -21.16
N PHE A 248 19.22 4.45 -22.21
CA PHE A 248 20.56 5.07 -22.15
C PHE A 248 20.66 6.46 -22.80
N PHE A 249 19.68 6.86 -23.63
CA PHE A 249 19.70 8.15 -24.31
C PHE A 249 18.61 9.12 -23.80
N PHE A 250 18.05 8.83 -22.63
CA PHE A 250 17.25 9.79 -21.87
C PHE A 250 18.14 10.71 -21.05
#